data_AF-A0A2K3KNP1-F1
#
_entry.id   AF-A0A2K3KNP1-F1
#
_cell.length_a   1.000
_cell.length_b   1.000
_cell.length_c   1.000
_cell.angle_alpha   90.00
_cell.angle_beta   90.00
_cell.angle_gamma   90.00
#
_symmetry.space_group_name_H-M   'P 1'
#
loop_
_entity.id
_entity.type
_entity.pdbx_description
1 polymer ?
#
loop_
_entity_poly.entity_id
_entity_poly.type
_entity_poly.pdbx_seq_one_letter_code
_entity_poly.pdbx_strand_id
1 'polypeptide(L)' 'MKSVRTQFMVVDCPSLYNCIIGRTTLAELFAVSSTVHLKLKYYTPDGQVATINGDIAAAR' A
#
# COMPACT_ATOMS: atom_id res chain seq x y z
N MET A 1 -5.14 9.29 11.78
CA MET A 1 -4.72 8.46 10.63
C MET A 1 -4.82 9.33 9.40
N LYS A 2 -3.75 9.43 8.60
CA LYS A 2 -3.82 10.20 7.35
C LYS A 2 -4.73 9.46 6.37
N SER A 3 -5.70 10.16 5.81
CA SER A 3 -6.57 9.64 4.76
C SER A 3 -6.34 10.43 3.48
N VAL A 4 -6.29 9.73 2.36
CA VAL A 4 -6.12 10.30 1.02
C VAL A 4 -7.34 9.94 0.21
N ARG A 5 -8.04 10.95 -0.31
CA ARG A 5 -9.17 10.75 -1.23
C ARG A 5 -8.64 10.85 -2.65
N THR A 6 -8.83 9.79 -3.44
CA THR A 6 -8.38 9.75 -4.83
C THR A 6 -9.45 9.13 -5.73
N GLN A 7 -9.36 9.43 -7.03
CA GLN A 7 -10.13 8.70 -8.04
C GLN A 7 -9.43 7.37 -8.34
N PHE A 8 -10.22 6.32 -8.56
CA PHE A 8 -9.70 4.99 -8.87
C PHE A 8 -10.53 4.33 -9.96
N MET A 9 -9.93 3.36 -10.63
CA MET A 9 -10.59 2.53 -11.65
C MET A 9 -10.95 1.18 -11.04
N VAL A 10 -12.18 0.73 -11.26
CA VAL A 10 -12.62 -0.64 -10.94
C VAL A 10 -12.36 -1.52 -12.14
N VAL A 11 -11.68 -2.64 -11.92
CA VAL A 11 -11.32 -3.59 -12.97
C VAL A 11 -11.92 -4.95 -12.62
N ASP A 12 -12.84 -5.42 -13.44
CA ASP A 12 -13.44 -6.75 -13.30
C ASP A 12 -12.59 -7.78 -14.05
N CYS A 13 -11.54 -8.28 -13.40
CA CYS A 13 -10.59 -9.23 -13.96
C CYS A 13 -10.00 -10.13 -12.88
N PRO A 14 -9.81 -11.43 -13.14
CA PRO A 14 -9.04 -12.30 -12.25
C PRO A 14 -7.62 -11.75 -12.03
N SER A 15 -7.28 -11.43 -10.79
CA SER A 15 -6.01 -10.79 -10.43
C SER A 15 -5.48 -11.36 -9.13
N LEU A 16 -4.16 -11.50 -9.03
CA LEU A 16 -3.46 -11.82 -7.77
C LEU A 16 -3.51 -10.66 -6.77
N TYR A 17 -3.89 -9.46 -7.21
CA TYR A 17 -3.91 -8.25 -6.40
C TYR A 17 -5.34 -7.75 -6.21
N ASN A 18 -5.72 -7.50 -4.96
CA ASN A 18 -6.99 -6.87 -4.59
C ASN A 18 -7.04 -5.38 -4.94
N CYS A 19 -5.88 -4.70 -4.94
CA CYS A 19 -5.77 -3.30 -5.33
C CYS A 19 -4.35 -2.99 -5.81
N ILE A 20 -4.23 -1.97 -6.68
CA ILE A 20 -2.95 -1.41 -7.11
C ILE A 20 -2.97 0.07 -6.72
N ILE A 21 -2.04 0.47 -5.87
CA ILE A 21 -1.94 1.85 -5.38
C ILE A 21 -0.85 2.59 -6.15
N GLY A 22 -1.21 3.71 -6.77
CA GLY A 22 -0.28 4.55 -7.50
C GLY A 22 0.75 5.24 -6.60
N ARG A 23 1.89 5.61 -7.19
CA ARG A 23 3.00 6.28 -6.49
C ARG A 23 2.58 7.60 -5.84
N THR A 24 1.73 8.39 -6.49
CA THR A 24 1.19 9.65 -5.96
C THR A 24 0.43 9.44 -4.66
N THR A 25 -0.47 8.46 -4.63
CA THR A 25 -1.22 8.12 -3.41
C THR A 25 -0.31 7.61 -2.29
N LEU A 26 0.69 6.79 -2.60
CA LEU A 26 1.70 6.36 -1.60
C LEU A 26 2.51 7.54 -1.04
N ALA A 27 2.92 8.48 -1.90
CA ALA A 27 3.64 9.68 -1.49
C ALA A 27 2.78 10.57 -0.59
N GLU A 28 1.51 10.77 -0.92
CA GLU A 28 0.57 11.51 -0.08
C GLU A 28 0.36 10.82 1.27
N LEU A 29 0.35 9.49 1.33
CA LEU A 29 0.28 8.74 2.58
C LEU A 29 1.59 8.75 3.39
N PHE A 30 2.67 9.36 2.87
CA PHE A 30 4.03 9.24 3.41
C PHE A 30 4.46 7.77 3.57
N ALA A 31 4.00 6.92 2.64
CA ALA A 31 4.30 5.50 2.64
C ALA A 31 5.51 5.19 1.75
N VAL A 32 6.42 4.33 2.25
CA VAL A 32 7.66 3.96 1.58
C VAL A 32 7.65 2.46 1.31
N SER A 33 7.50 2.09 0.04
CA SER A 33 7.50 0.69 -0.40
C SER A 33 8.91 0.18 -0.68
N SER A 34 9.19 -1.03 -0.24
CA SER A 34 10.42 -1.76 -0.58
C SER A 34 10.06 -3.16 -1.08
N THR A 35 10.11 -3.33 -2.40
CA THR A 35 9.79 -4.61 -3.07
C THR A 35 10.76 -5.73 -2.68
N VAL A 36 12.07 -5.44 -2.62
CA VAL A 36 13.11 -6.42 -2.25
C VAL A 36 12.87 -7.03 -0.87
N HIS A 37 12.31 -6.24 0.06
CA HIS A 37 12.05 -6.66 1.43
C HIS A 37 10.59 -7.07 1.67
N LEU A 38 9.73 -6.98 0.64
CA LEU A 38 8.28 -7.17 0.74
C LEU A 38 7.67 -6.36 1.90
N LYS A 39 8.03 -5.08 2.01
CA LYS A 39 7.59 -4.22 3.12
C LYS A 39 7.08 -2.88 2.64
N LEU A 40 6.08 -2.34 3.33
CA LEU A 40 5.61 -0.97 3.21
C LEU A 40 5.68 -0.30 4.58
N LYS A 41 6.47 0.76 4.70
CA LYS A 41 6.52 1.58 5.91
C LYS A 41 5.58 2.77 5.78
N TYR A 42 4.95 3.18 6.87
CA TYR A 42 4.06 4.34 6.92
C TYR A 42 4.05 4.95 8.33
N TYR A 43 3.56 6.18 8.45
CA TYR A 43 3.41 6.84 9.75
C TYR A 43 2.04 6.56 10.36
N THR A 44 2.04 6.14 11.63
CA THR A 44 0.83 5.97 12.44
C THR A 44 0.30 7.33 12.92
N PRO A 45 -0.93 7.39 13.47
CA PRO A 45 -1.51 8.66 13.95
C PRO A 45 -0.68 9.39 15.02
N ASP A 46 0.09 8.64 15.81
CA ASP A 46 1.01 9.13 16.85
C ASP A 46 2.44 9.40 16.33
N GLY A 47 2.65 9.32 15.01
CA GLY A 47 3.93 9.66 14.38
C GLY A 47 4.98 8.55 14.43
N GLN A 48 4.64 7.35 14.90
CA GLN A 48 5.54 6.19 14.85
C GLN A 48 5.59 5.59 13.45
N VAL A 49 6.67 4.87 13.15
CA VAL A 49 6.80 4.11 11.90
C VAL A 49 6.23 2.72 12.08
N ALA A 50 5.15 2.41 11.38
CA ALA A 50 4.61 1.07 11.27
C ALA A 50 5.07 0.41 9.96
N THR A 51 5.04 -0.93 9.93
CA THR A 51 5.42 -1.73 8.77
C THR A 51 4.30 -2.71 8.43
N ILE A 52 3.89 -2.71 7.17
CA ILE A 52 3.09 -3.78 6.56
C ILE A 52 4.07 -4.76 5.91
N ASN A 53 3.92 -6.05 6.22
CA ASN A 53 4.70 -7.12 5.61
C ASN A 53 3.86 -7.75 4.49
N GLY A 54 4.44 -7.86 3.31
CA GLY A 54 3.86 -8.59 2.20
C GLY A 54 4.05 -10.09 2.38
N ASP A 55 3.01 -10.85 2.05
CA ASP A 55 3.03 -12.31 2.02
C ASP A 55 2.67 -12.77 0.61
N ILE A 56 3.69 -13.21 -0.14
CA ILE A 56 3.51 -13.71 -1.51
C ILE A 56 2.87 -15.10 -1.49
N ALA A 57 3.10 -15.90 -0.45
CA ALA A 57 2.55 -17.25 -0.37
C ALA A 57 1.05 -17.21 -0.15
N ALA A 58 0.56 -16.31 0.71
CA ALA A 58 -0.87 -16.08 0.91
C ALA A 58 -1.58 -15.45 -0.32
N ALA A 59 -0.83 -14.84 -1.24
CA ALA A 59 -1.37 -14.22 -2.44
C ALA A 59 -1.48 -15.18 -3.65
N ARG A 60 -0.97 -16.41 -3.54
CA ARG A 60 -1.08 -17.46 -4.56
C ARG A 60 -2.20 -18.42 -4.24
#